data_AF-A0A0L0SYW7-F1
#
_entry.id   AF-A0A0L0SYW7-F1
#
_cell.length_a   1.000
_cell.length_b   1.000
_cell.length_c   1.000
_cell.angle_alpha   90.00
_cell.angle_beta   90.00
_cell.angle_gamma   90.00
#
_symmetry.space_group_name_H-M   'P 1'
#
loop_
_entity.id
_entity.type
_entity.pdbx_description
1 polymer ?
#
loop_
_entity_poly.entity_id
_entity_poly.type
_entity_poly.pdbx_seq_one_letter_code
_entity_poly.pdbx_strand_id
1 'polypeptide(L)'
;MKSVDIDGLEVLFPYDYIYPEQFKYMCDLKRTIDLNGPCLLEMPSGTGKTVSLLSLIVAYLMAPQPEGTPRRKLVYCSRTVPEIEKALLELKRLMAFRARALGQEEPFLALGLSSRKNLCVNPDVVKEKWGKAVDAKCRSLTASWVRSKAANTKVTRHGRHDTGRRGRSQGAGPRRVAPTPAVATSQDEEDDDDEGHAGSDRGAGDDAMDVDGAEAAPPALCDWFEGLENAGESAVLPMGVYTLDELREWGKTI
;
A
#
# COMPACT_ATOMS: atom_id res chain seq x y z
N MET A 1 -30.04 18.26 12.79
CA MET A 1 -29.31 17.04 12.40
C MET A 1 -30.13 16.38 11.30
N LYS A 2 -29.62 16.31 10.07
CA LYS A 2 -30.36 15.67 8.96
C LYS A 2 -29.72 14.32 8.68
N SER A 3 -30.13 13.32 9.46
CA SER A 3 -30.02 11.95 9.01
C SER A 3 -31.13 11.66 8.00
N VAL A 4 -30.86 10.75 7.07
CA VAL A 4 -31.85 10.24 6.13
C VAL A 4 -31.94 8.74 6.30
N ASP A 5 -33.16 8.24 6.43
CA ASP A 5 -33.43 6.82 6.49
C ASP A 5 -33.44 6.24 5.06
N ILE A 6 -32.54 5.30 4.80
CA ILE A 6 -32.46 4.54 3.54
C ILE A 6 -32.74 3.08 3.89
N ASP A 7 -33.99 2.64 3.71
CA ASP A 7 -34.45 1.27 4.00
C ASP A 7 -34.00 0.75 5.38
N GLY A 8 -34.21 1.55 6.43
CA GLY A 8 -33.87 1.21 7.83
C GLY A 8 -32.44 1.53 8.24
N LEU A 9 -31.62 2.10 7.35
CA LEU A 9 -30.25 2.54 7.64
C LEU A 9 -30.23 4.06 7.82
N GLU A 10 -29.81 4.52 9.00
CA GLU A 10 -29.62 5.95 9.26
C GLU A 10 -28.34 6.48 8.60
N VAL A 11 -28.49 7.30 7.56
CA VAL A 11 -27.38 7.89 6.81
C VAL A 11 -27.19 9.34 7.21
N LEU A 12 -26.02 9.66 7.78
CA LEU A 12 -25.60 11.04 8.05
C LEU A 12 -25.07 11.67 6.76
N PHE A 13 -25.75 12.71 6.28
CA PHE A 13 -25.39 13.38 5.03
C PHE A 13 -24.82 14.80 5.28
N PRO A 14 -23.66 15.16 4.71
CA PRO A 14 -22.91 16.37 5.09
C PRO A 14 -23.42 17.66 4.44
N TYR A 15 -24.64 17.68 3.90
CA TYR A 15 -25.28 18.84 3.26
C TYR A 15 -26.73 18.99 3.72
N ASP A 16 -27.25 20.22 3.64
CA ASP A 16 -28.59 20.53 4.10
C ASP A 16 -29.71 19.95 3.23
N TYR A 17 -29.41 19.63 1.97
CA TYR A 17 -30.38 19.13 1.01
C TYR A 17 -29.83 17.91 0.27
N ILE A 18 -30.70 16.92 0.08
CA ILE A 18 -30.44 15.71 -0.72
C ILE A 18 -31.37 15.75 -1.90
N TYR A 19 -30.80 15.60 -3.10
CA TYR A 19 -31.58 15.55 -4.32
C TYR A 19 -32.33 14.20 -4.43
N PRO A 20 -33.54 14.18 -5.03
CA PRO A 20 -34.29 12.93 -5.23
C PRO A 20 -33.48 11.83 -5.95
N GLU A 21 -32.64 12.23 -6.90
CA GLU A 21 -31.77 11.32 -7.66
C GLU A 21 -30.67 10.71 -6.77
N GLN A 22 -30.13 11.48 -5.82
CA GLN A 22 -29.17 10.98 -4.84
C GLN A 22 -29.82 9.99 -3.88
N PHE A 23 -31.04 10.29 -3.43
CA PHE A 23 -31.81 9.39 -2.58
C PHE A 23 -32.07 8.05 -3.28
N LYS A 24 -32.58 8.10 -4.52
CA LYS A 24 -32.83 6.90 -5.32
C LYS A 24 -31.55 6.09 -5.54
N TYR A 25 -30.44 6.76 -5.86
CA TYR A 25 -29.15 6.12 -6.01
C TYR A 25 -28.72 5.37 -4.73
N MET A 26 -28.89 5.99 -3.56
CA MET A 26 -28.57 5.35 -2.29
C MET A 26 -29.45 4.13 -1.99
N CYS A 27 -30.75 4.19 -2.28
CA CYS A 27 -31.66 3.04 -2.15
C CYS A 27 -31.23 1.86 -3.04
N ASP A 28 -30.98 2.12 -4.33
CA ASP A 28 -30.59 1.06 -5.27
C ASP A 28 -29.20 0.47 -4.95
N LEU A 29 -28.26 1.31 -4.49
CA LEU A 29 -26.95 0.87 -4.02
C LEU A 29 -27.07 0.01 -2.74
N LYS A 30 -27.86 0.45 -1.75
CA LYS A 30 -28.08 -0.31 -0.51
C LYS A 30 -28.69 -1.69 -0.80
N ARG A 31 -29.75 -1.74 -1.62
CA ARG A 31 -30.38 -2.99 -2.03
C ARG A 31 -29.36 -3.96 -2.63
N THR A 32 -28.46 -3.46 -3.48
CA THR A 32 -27.41 -4.29 -4.09
C THR A 32 -26.45 -4.84 -3.05
N ILE A 33 -26.01 -4.00 -2.12
CA ILE A 33 -25.08 -4.39 -1.04
C ILE A 33 -25.72 -5.44 -0.12
N ASP A 34 -27.00 -5.28 0.20
CA ASP A 34 -27.75 -6.23 1.03
C ASP A 34 -27.93 -7.59 0.34
N LEU A 35 -28.09 -7.61 -0.98
CA LEU A 35 -28.13 -8.83 -1.80
C LEU A 35 -26.74 -9.44 -2.05
N ASN A 36 -25.67 -8.76 -1.64
CA ASN A 36 -24.28 -9.18 -1.84
C ASN A 36 -23.95 -9.48 -3.32
N GLY A 37 -24.48 -8.65 -4.22
CA GLY A 37 -24.33 -8.80 -5.67
C GLY A 37 -23.61 -7.62 -6.34
N PRO A 38 -23.24 -7.75 -7.62
CA PRO A 38 -22.76 -6.61 -8.41
C PRO A 38 -23.92 -5.73 -8.89
N CYS A 39 -23.67 -4.44 -9.10
CA CYS A 39 -24.59 -3.53 -9.79
C CYS A 39 -23.86 -2.61 -10.76
N LEU A 40 -24.57 -2.17 -11.80
CA LEU A 40 -24.19 -1.05 -12.63
C LEU A 40 -25.14 0.11 -12.32
N LEU A 41 -24.60 1.21 -11.81
CA LEU A 41 -25.38 2.40 -11.44
C LEU A 41 -24.88 3.60 -12.24
N GLU A 42 -25.79 4.27 -12.94
CA GLU A 42 -25.51 5.50 -13.66
C GLU A 42 -25.93 6.72 -12.82
N MET A 43 -25.02 7.66 -12.64
CA MET A 43 -25.33 9.00 -12.12
C MET A 43 -24.73 10.06 -13.04
N PRO A 44 -25.50 11.09 -13.41
CA PRO A 44 -24.97 12.19 -14.22
C PRO A 44 -23.91 12.98 -13.45
N SER A 45 -22.97 13.57 -14.18
CA SER A 45 -21.90 14.38 -13.59
C SER A 45 -22.43 15.57 -12.81
N GLY A 46 -21.73 15.98 -11.74
CA GLY A 46 -22.09 17.16 -10.94
C GLY A 46 -23.18 16.95 -9.88
N THR A 47 -23.78 15.76 -9.79
CA THR A 47 -24.89 15.47 -8.86
C THR A 47 -24.46 14.89 -7.51
N GLY A 48 -23.18 15.02 -7.14
CA GLY A 48 -22.69 14.55 -5.84
C GLY A 48 -22.60 13.01 -5.71
N LYS A 49 -22.35 12.29 -6.79
CA LYS A 49 -22.19 10.81 -6.78
C LYS A 49 -21.25 10.30 -5.69
N THR A 50 -20.12 10.98 -5.52
CA THR A 50 -19.05 10.57 -4.62
C THR A 50 -19.50 10.69 -3.17
N VAL A 51 -20.01 11.86 -2.76
CA VAL A 51 -20.52 12.05 -1.39
C VAL A 51 -21.73 11.16 -1.08
N SER A 52 -22.64 10.91 -2.03
CA SER A 52 -23.78 10.02 -1.81
C SER A 52 -23.34 8.58 -1.59
N LEU A 53 -22.41 8.08 -2.42
CA LEU A 53 -21.81 6.76 -2.25
C LEU A 53 -21.09 6.66 -0.90
N LEU A 54 -20.20 7.61 -0.58
CA LEU A 54 -19.43 7.58 0.66
C LEU A 54 -20.32 7.67 1.90
N SER A 55 -21.35 8.52 1.89
CA SER A 55 -22.26 8.68 3.03
C SER A 55 -23.01 7.38 3.32
N LEU A 56 -23.53 6.72 2.28
CA LEU A 56 -24.21 5.44 2.43
C LEU A 56 -23.25 4.34 2.91
N ILE A 57 -22.10 4.17 2.23
CA ILE A 57 -21.17 3.08 2.57
C ILE A 57 -20.63 3.25 3.99
N VAL A 58 -20.24 4.47 4.39
CA VAL A 58 -19.77 4.71 5.77
C VAL A 58 -20.86 4.40 6.77
N ALA A 59 -22.10 4.86 6.54
CA ALA A 59 -23.22 4.51 7.41
C ALA A 59 -23.43 2.98 7.50
N TYR A 60 -23.34 2.29 6.37
CA TYR A 60 -23.48 0.83 6.30
C TYR A 60 -22.39 0.10 7.09
N LEU A 61 -21.14 0.56 6.98
CA LEU A 61 -19.99 -0.02 7.68
C LEU A 61 -20.01 0.25 9.18
N MET A 62 -20.53 1.41 9.60
CA MET A 62 -20.61 1.81 11.01
C MET A 62 -21.87 1.31 11.71
N ALA A 63 -22.88 0.88 10.94
CA ALA A 63 -24.10 0.32 11.50
C ALA A 63 -23.82 -0.96 12.32
N PRO A 64 -24.56 -1.19 13.43
CA PRO A 64 -24.45 -2.43 14.17
C PRO A 64 -24.71 -3.64 13.26
N GLN A 65 -23.72 -4.53 13.16
CA GLN A 65 -23.84 -5.76 12.39
C GLN A 65 -24.10 -6.93 13.35
N PRO A 66 -24.88 -7.96 12.93
CA PRO A 66 -25.08 -9.17 13.71
C PRO A 66 -23.75 -9.82 14.11
N GLU A 67 -23.72 -10.43 15.28
CA GLU A 67 -22.55 -11.13 15.78
C GLU A 67 -22.11 -12.24 14.79
N GLY A 68 -20.83 -12.27 14.46
CA GLY A 68 -20.27 -13.18 13.44
C GLY A 68 -20.27 -12.65 12.00
N THR A 69 -20.81 -11.45 11.74
CA THR A 69 -20.72 -10.85 10.40
C THR A 69 -19.29 -10.40 10.10
N PRO A 70 -18.67 -10.83 8.99
CA PRO A 70 -17.32 -10.40 8.63
C PRO A 70 -17.30 -8.89 8.40
N ARG A 71 -16.30 -8.20 8.95
CA ARG A 71 -16.12 -6.77 8.70
C ARG A 71 -15.84 -6.53 7.23
N ARG A 72 -16.67 -5.69 6.62
CA ARG A 72 -16.50 -5.26 5.22
C ARG A 72 -15.50 -4.10 5.16
N LYS A 73 -14.83 -3.99 4.02
CA LYS A 73 -13.95 -2.86 3.67
C LYS A 73 -14.41 -2.27 2.35
N LEU A 74 -14.34 -0.95 2.23
CA LEU A 74 -14.57 -0.28 0.95
C LEU A 74 -13.26 -0.18 0.18
N VAL A 75 -13.25 -0.70 -1.05
CA VAL A 75 -12.19 -0.42 -2.03
C VAL A 75 -12.77 0.55 -3.05
N TYR A 76 -12.28 1.79 -3.05
CA TYR A 76 -12.75 2.84 -3.95
C TYR A 76 -11.74 3.05 -5.07
N CYS A 77 -12.11 2.66 -6.28
CA CYS A 77 -11.26 2.78 -7.46
C CYS A 77 -11.60 4.06 -8.25
N SER A 78 -10.59 4.85 -8.59
CA SER A 78 -10.70 6.04 -9.44
C SER A 78 -9.70 5.99 -10.57
N ARG A 79 -9.91 6.78 -11.63
CA ARG A 79 -9.08 6.73 -12.84
C ARG A 79 -7.80 7.54 -12.67
N THR A 80 -7.86 8.66 -11.96
CA THR A 80 -6.73 9.60 -11.86
C THR A 80 -6.39 9.94 -10.41
N VAL A 81 -5.14 10.35 -10.19
CA VAL A 81 -4.67 10.78 -8.85
C VAL A 81 -5.49 11.95 -8.28
N PRO A 82 -5.83 13.01 -9.04
CA PRO A 82 -6.67 14.09 -8.51
C PRO A 82 -8.09 13.63 -8.12
N GLU A 83 -8.63 12.59 -8.76
CA GLU A 83 -9.91 12.01 -8.34
C GLU A 83 -9.80 11.28 -6.99
N ILE A 84 -8.70 10.55 -6.77
CA ILE A 84 -8.40 9.89 -5.49
C ILE A 84 -8.33 10.94 -4.36
N GLU A 85 -7.58 12.02 -4.57
CA GLU A 85 -7.45 13.10 -3.58
C GLU A 85 -8.79 13.78 -3.29
N LYS A 86 -9.58 14.10 -4.32
CA LYS A 86 -10.92 14.67 -4.15
C LYS A 86 -11.82 13.74 -3.33
N ALA A 87 -11.81 12.43 -3.60
CA ALA A 87 -12.59 11.46 -2.85
C ALA A 87 -12.18 11.38 -1.37
N LEU A 88 -10.87 11.40 -1.08
CA LEU A 88 -10.35 11.41 0.29
C LEU A 88 -10.71 12.70 1.04
N LEU A 89 -10.65 13.85 0.37
CA LEU A 89 -11.07 15.13 0.94
C LEU A 89 -12.59 15.17 1.22
N GLU A 90 -13.41 14.60 0.34
CA GLU A 90 -14.85 14.43 0.59
C GLU A 90 -15.10 13.50 1.79
N LEU A 91 -14.38 12.38 1.87
CA LEU A 91 -14.46 11.45 3.01
C LEU A 91 -14.05 12.11 4.32
N LYS A 92 -12.99 12.94 4.31
CA LYS A 92 -12.54 13.69 5.49
C LYS A 92 -13.59 14.69 5.97
N ARG A 93 -14.24 15.40 5.03
CA ARG A 93 -15.38 16.29 5.35
C ARG A 93 -16.57 15.52 5.94
N LEU A 94 -16.87 14.35 5.37
CA LEU A 94 -17.93 13.46 5.86
C LEU A 94 -17.63 12.99 7.30
N MET A 95 -16.43 12.49 7.57
CA MET A 95 -16.05 12.03 8.92
C MET A 95 -16.05 13.18 9.94
N ALA A 96 -15.56 14.36 9.57
CA ALA A 96 -15.63 15.54 10.43
C ALA A 96 -17.08 15.99 10.70
N PHE A 97 -17.97 15.87 9.71
CA PHE A 97 -19.39 16.12 9.89
C PHE A 97 -20.02 15.10 10.85
N ARG A 98 -19.72 13.81 10.67
CA ARG A 98 -20.20 12.73 11.55
C ARG A 98 -19.75 12.92 12.99
N ALA A 99 -18.47 13.26 13.21
CA ALA A 99 -17.94 13.52 14.55
C ALA A 99 -18.70 14.65 15.27
N ARG A 100 -18.98 15.75 14.56
CA ARG A 100 -19.81 16.85 15.10
C ARG A 100 -21.25 16.44 15.37
N ALA A 101 -21.84 15.64 14.48
CA ALA A 101 -23.23 15.22 14.57
C ALA A 101 -23.47 14.20 15.71
N LEU A 102 -22.51 13.29 15.93
CA LEU A 102 -22.57 12.24 16.95
C LEU A 102 -21.96 12.67 18.30
N GLY A 103 -21.20 13.76 18.33
CA GLY A 103 -20.51 14.24 19.53
C GLY A 103 -19.30 13.39 19.94
N GLN A 104 -18.83 12.49 19.08
CA GLN A 104 -17.67 11.62 19.31
C GLN A 104 -16.98 11.30 17.99
N GLU A 105 -15.67 11.06 18.03
CA GLU A 105 -14.94 10.56 16.87
C GLU A 105 -15.10 9.05 16.74
N GLU A 106 -15.46 8.60 15.54
CA GLU A 106 -15.57 7.17 15.24
C GLU A 106 -14.19 6.59 14.87
N PRO A 107 -13.85 5.37 15.31
CA PRO A 107 -12.61 4.71 14.96
C PRO A 107 -12.64 4.27 13.49
N PHE A 108 -12.19 5.15 12.60
CA PHE A 108 -12.23 4.96 11.15
C PHE A 108 -10.85 5.19 10.53
N LEU A 109 -10.40 4.25 9.70
CA LEU A 109 -9.14 4.35 8.95
C LEU A 109 -9.42 4.30 7.45
N ALA A 110 -8.96 5.30 6.73
CA ALA A 110 -8.94 5.32 5.28
C ALA A 110 -7.63 5.92 4.77
N LEU A 111 -7.16 5.41 3.63
CA LEU A 111 -5.88 5.80 3.06
C LEU A 111 -5.97 5.89 1.54
N GLY A 112 -5.32 6.90 0.98
CA GLY A 112 -5.06 7.00 -0.45
C GLY A 112 -3.88 6.15 -0.86
N LEU A 113 -4.05 5.34 -1.91
CA LEU A 113 -2.96 4.58 -2.51
C LEU A 113 -2.73 5.03 -3.95
N SER A 114 -1.47 5.06 -4.35
CA SER A 114 -1.04 5.38 -5.70
C SER A 114 0.31 4.72 -6.00
N SER A 115 0.92 5.07 -7.13
CA SER A 115 2.24 4.57 -7.52
C SER A 115 3.35 5.02 -6.57
N ARG A 116 4.49 4.31 -6.61
CA ARG A 116 5.70 4.69 -5.86
C ARG A 116 6.15 6.12 -6.17
N LYS A 117 5.93 6.61 -7.39
CA LYS A 117 6.29 8.00 -7.77
C LYS A 117 5.60 9.04 -6.88
N ASN A 118 4.39 8.76 -6.40
CA ASN A 118 3.61 9.70 -5.59
C ASN A 118 3.82 9.51 -4.09
N LEU A 119 4.24 8.32 -3.64
CA LEU A 119 4.38 7.97 -2.22
C LEU A 119 5.84 7.80 -1.75
N CYS A 120 6.83 7.85 -2.66
CA CYS A 120 8.23 7.71 -2.29
C CYS A 120 8.73 8.93 -1.49
N VAL A 121 9.40 8.65 -0.37
CA VAL A 121 10.03 9.65 0.50
C VAL A 121 11.55 9.71 0.37
N ASN A 122 12.17 8.70 -0.27
CA ASN A 122 13.61 8.66 -0.48
C ASN A 122 14.00 9.77 -1.49
N PRO A 123 14.82 10.77 -1.08
CA PRO A 123 15.14 11.94 -1.88
C PRO A 123 15.93 11.58 -3.13
N ASP A 124 16.66 10.48 -3.15
CA ASP A 124 17.42 10.07 -4.33
C ASP A 124 16.55 9.32 -5.33
N VAL A 125 15.49 8.66 -4.88
CA VAL A 125 14.56 7.94 -5.74
C VAL A 125 13.48 8.87 -6.31
N VAL A 126 12.93 9.79 -5.50
CA VAL A 126 11.82 10.67 -5.90
C VAL A 126 12.21 11.70 -6.97
N LYS A 127 13.51 12.01 -7.11
CA LYS A 127 14.05 12.91 -8.15
C LYS A 127 13.87 12.36 -9.58
N GLU A 128 13.65 11.05 -9.72
CA GLU A 128 13.54 10.41 -11.03
C GLU A 128 12.30 10.90 -11.79
N LYS A 129 12.47 11.24 -13.07
CA LYS A 129 11.39 11.83 -13.89
C LYS A 129 10.28 10.83 -14.21
N TRP A 130 10.64 9.56 -14.42
CA TRP A 130 9.74 8.53 -14.94
C TRP A 130 9.38 7.50 -13.87
N GLY A 131 8.13 7.03 -13.86
CA GLY A 131 7.67 6.02 -12.90
C GLY A 131 8.50 4.72 -12.95
N LYS A 132 8.80 4.22 -14.16
CA LYS A 132 9.65 3.03 -14.34
C LYS A 132 11.05 3.19 -13.71
N ALA A 133 11.62 4.40 -13.77
CA ALA A 133 12.92 4.70 -13.15
C ALA A 133 12.83 4.72 -11.62
N VAL A 134 11.77 5.31 -11.06
CA VAL A 134 11.45 5.24 -9.62
C VAL A 134 11.35 3.78 -9.16
N ASP A 135 10.64 2.94 -9.92
CA ASP A 135 10.43 1.54 -9.58
C ASP A 135 11.73 0.73 -9.62
N ALA A 136 12.56 0.94 -10.65
CA ALA A 136 13.85 0.28 -10.81
C ALA A 136 14.81 0.65 -9.68
N LYS A 137 14.91 1.94 -9.35
CA LYS A 137 15.80 2.43 -8.29
C LYS A 137 15.33 2.05 -6.89
N CYS A 138 14.02 2.05 -6.66
CA CYS A 138 13.45 1.51 -5.43
C CYS A 138 13.79 0.01 -5.29
N ARG A 139 13.62 -0.78 -6.37
CA ARG A 139 13.96 -2.21 -6.39
C ARG A 139 15.44 -2.45 -6.12
N SER A 140 16.34 -1.64 -6.68
CA SER A 140 17.79 -1.80 -6.46
C SER A 140 18.22 -1.53 -5.02
N LEU A 141 17.41 -0.85 -4.21
CA LEU A 141 17.69 -0.54 -2.81
C LEU A 141 16.96 -1.46 -1.81
N THR A 142 15.85 -2.08 -2.22
CA THR A 142 14.93 -2.81 -1.32
C THR A 142 14.80 -4.29 -1.62
N ALA A 143 15.29 -4.77 -2.77
CA ALA A 143 15.16 -6.16 -3.14
C ALA A 143 15.85 -7.11 -2.13
N SER A 144 15.22 -8.27 -1.89
CA SER A 144 15.67 -9.24 -0.88
C SER A 144 17.12 -9.69 -1.07
N TRP A 145 17.58 -9.85 -2.32
CA TRP A 145 18.97 -10.22 -2.62
C TRP A 145 19.96 -9.09 -2.33
N VAL A 146 19.55 -7.82 -2.47
CA VAL A 146 20.39 -6.66 -2.14
C VAL A 146 20.55 -6.58 -0.62
N ARG A 147 19.44 -6.71 0.12
CA ARG A 147 19.42 -6.76 1.59
C ARG A 147 20.29 -7.89 2.14
N SER A 148 20.16 -9.09 1.57
CA SER A 148 20.94 -10.26 1.98
C SER A 148 22.45 -10.08 1.73
N LYS A 149 22.83 -9.50 0.59
CA LYS A 149 24.23 -9.17 0.29
C LYS A 149 24.80 -8.17 1.30
N ALA A 150 24.06 -7.08 1.58
CA ALA A 150 24.46 -6.10 2.58
C ALA A 150 24.62 -6.70 3.99
N ALA A 151 23.73 -7.61 4.40
CA ALA A 151 23.82 -8.32 5.67
C ALA A 151 25.07 -9.21 5.73
N ASN A 152 25.36 -9.98 4.68
CA ASN A 152 26.54 -10.86 4.63
C ASN A 152 27.87 -10.08 4.68
N THR A 153 27.96 -8.91 4.02
CA THR A 153 29.14 -8.05 4.08
C THR A 153 29.37 -7.45 5.48
N LYS A 154 28.31 -7.22 6.27
CA LYS A 154 28.44 -6.76 7.67
C LYS A 154 29.04 -7.84 8.58
N VAL A 155 28.67 -9.11 8.36
CA VAL A 155 29.15 -10.27 9.15
C VAL A 155 30.64 -10.53 8.89
N THR A 156 31.11 -10.44 7.64
CA THR A 156 32.51 -10.70 7.30
C THR A 156 33.48 -9.65 7.85
N ARG A 157 33.02 -8.40 8.04
CA ARG A 157 33.84 -7.30 8.58
C ARG A 157 33.99 -7.32 10.10
N HIS A 158 32.96 -7.73 10.85
CA HIS A 158 33.04 -7.84 12.32
C HIS A 158 33.84 -9.05 12.82
N GLY A 159 34.11 -10.04 11.97
CA GLY A 159 34.88 -11.24 12.31
C GLY A 159 36.41 -11.10 12.21
N ARG A 160 36.95 -9.91 11.89
CA ARG A 160 38.37 -9.74 11.54
C ARG A 160 39.20 -8.95 12.56
N HIS A 161 38.80 -8.93 13.83
CA HIS A 161 39.52 -8.23 14.89
C HIS A 161 39.64 -9.00 16.21
N ASP A 162 40.03 -10.29 16.18
CA ASP A 162 40.81 -10.89 17.28
C ASP A 162 41.48 -12.20 16.83
N THR A 163 42.79 -12.17 16.56
CA THR A 163 43.63 -13.38 16.59
C THR A 163 44.71 -13.26 17.66
N GLY A 164 44.29 -12.85 18.85
CA GLY A 164 45.00 -13.13 20.10
C GLY A 164 44.56 -14.46 20.72
N ARG A 165 45.14 -15.58 20.26
CA ARG A 165 45.47 -16.76 21.09
C ARG A 165 44.33 -17.62 21.71
N ARG A 166 44.45 -18.93 21.43
CA ARG A 166 43.96 -20.15 22.16
C ARG A 166 42.54 -20.65 21.91
N GLY A 167 42.47 -21.98 21.77
CA GLY A 167 41.45 -22.78 22.45
C GLY A 167 40.54 -23.60 21.53
N ARG A 168 40.91 -24.85 21.30
CA ARG A 168 40.03 -25.89 20.76
C ARG A 168 38.99 -26.22 21.82
N SER A 169 37.72 -25.88 21.61
CA SER A 169 36.59 -26.46 22.35
C SER A 169 35.38 -26.63 21.44
N GLN A 170 34.87 -27.86 21.42
CA GLN A 170 33.64 -28.28 20.78
C GLN A 170 32.45 -27.63 21.51
N GLY A 171 31.48 -27.10 20.77
CA GLY A 171 30.27 -26.48 21.33
C GLY A 171 29.15 -26.44 20.29
N ALA A 172 27.98 -26.92 20.70
CA ALA A 172 26.80 -27.21 19.87
C ALA A 172 26.24 -25.98 19.13
N GLY A 173 25.84 -26.19 17.87
CA GLY A 173 25.25 -25.16 17.02
C GLY A 173 23.79 -24.84 17.39
N PRO A 174 23.33 -23.58 17.19
CA PRO A 174 21.93 -23.24 17.40
C PRO A 174 21.06 -23.68 16.20
N ARG A 175 19.82 -24.08 16.51
CA ARG A 175 18.80 -24.56 15.58
C ARG A 175 18.46 -23.54 14.49
N ARG A 176 18.41 -24.00 13.24
CA ARG A 176 17.79 -23.28 12.10
C ARG A 176 16.31 -23.04 12.38
N VAL A 177 15.86 -21.79 12.21
CA VAL A 177 14.44 -21.45 12.05
C VAL A 177 14.13 -21.49 10.55
N ALA A 178 13.04 -22.18 10.19
CA ALA A 178 12.63 -22.40 8.80
C ALA A 178 12.10 -21.10 8.15
N PRO A 179 12.33 -20.88 6.85
CA PRO A 179 11.71 -19.79 6.11
C PRO A 179 10.21 -20.08 5.90
N THR A 180 9.39 -19.05 6.06
CA THR A 180 7.97 -19.04 5.69
C THR A 180 7.80 -19.08 4.16
N PRO A 181 6.78 -19.76 3.63
CA PRO A 181 6.62 -19.95 2.19
C PRO A 181 6.24 -18.66 1.47
N ALA A 182 6.86 -18.46 0.31
CA ALA A 182 6.54 -17.41 -0.65
C ALA A 182 5.13 -17.63 -1.23
N VAL A 183 4.36 -16.54 -1.29
CA VAL A 183 3.07 -16.49 -1.99
C VAL A 183 3.35 -16.55 -3.49
N ALA A 184 2.71 -17.52 -4.16
CA ALA A 184 2.78 -17.70 -5.60
C ALA A 184 2.12 -16.51 -6.32
N THR A 185 2.87 -15.83 -7.18
CA THR A 185 2.31 -14.92 -8.18
C THR A 185 2.06 -15.69 -9.46
N SER A 186 0.79 -15.75 -9.86
CA SER A 186 0.32 -16.18 -11.16
C SER A 186 0.93 -15.29 -12.26
N GLN A 187 1.30 -15.95 -13.35
CA GLN A 187 1.78 -15.35 -14.59
C GLN A 187 0.58 -14.69 -15.28
N ASP A 188 0.66 -13.38 -15.49
CA ASP A 188 -0.12 -12.71 -16.54
C ASP A 188 0.87 -12.45 -17.69
N GLU A 189 0.60 -13.13 -18.81
CA GLU A 189 1.25 -12.95 -20.10
C GLU A 189 0.75 -11.63 -20.70
N GLU A 190 1.67 -10.71 -20.97
CA GLU A 190 1.42 -9.60 -21.90
C GLU A 190 2.46 -9.72 -23.03
N ASP A 191 1.94 -10.13 -24.18
CA ASP A 191 2.58 -10.07 -25.50
C ASP A 191 2.87 -8.61 -25.86
N ASP A 192 4.07 -8.35 -26.40
CA ASP A 192 4.26 -7.26 -27.37
C ASP A 192 5.50 -7.57 -28.23
N ASP A 193 5.23 -7.68 -29.53
CA ASP A 193 6.15 -7.88 -30.64
C ASP A 193 7.15 -6.72 -30.80
N ASP A 194 8.44 -7.00 -31.02
CA ASP A 194 9.26 -6.18 -31.94
C ASP A 194 10.54 -6.89 -32.42
N GLU A 195 11.00 -6.45 -33.57
CA GLU A 195 11.65 -7.16 -34.67
C GLU A 195 13.07 -7.71 -34.48
N GLY A 196 13.37 -8.67 -35.36
CA GLY A 196 14.62 -9.43 -35.40
C GLY A 196 15.82 -8.69 -35.98
N HIS A 197 16.99 -9.03 -35.45
CA HIS A 197 18.24 -8.89 -36.17
C HIS A 197 19.12 -10.13 -35.98
N ALA A 198 19.53 -10.69 -37.11
CA ALA A 198 20.28 -11.93 -37.24
C ALA A 198 21.72 -11.80 -36.73
N GLY A 199 22.23 -12.87 -36.12
CA GLY A 199 23.65 -13.03 -35.81
C GLY A 199 23.97 -14.43 -35.30
N SER A 200 24.58 -15.23 -36.16
CA SER A 200 25.23 -16.50 -35.83
C SER A 200 26.36 -16.31 -34.81
N ASP A 201 26.56 -17.22 -33.86
CA ASP A 201 27.82 -17.98 -33.78
C ASP A 201 27.82 -19.10 -32.71
N ARG A 202 28.82 -19.95 -32.88
CA ARG A 202 29.15 -21.25 -32.29
C ARG A 202 29.45 -21.24 -30.79
N GLY A 203 29.06 -22.34 -30.13
CA GLY A 203 29.96 -23.26 -29.44
C GLY A 203 30.91 -22.74 -28.35
N ALA A 204 30.59 -23.13 -27.11
CA ALA A 204 31.47 -23.60 -26.03
C ALA A 204 32.83 -22.90 -25.82
N GLY A 205 32.91 -22.17 -24.70
CA GLY A 205 34.15 -21.81 -24.01
C GLY A 205 33.87 -21.65 -22.52
N ASP A 206 34.30 -22.64 -21.72
CA ASP A 206 34.39 -22.55 -20.27
C ASP A 206 35.53 -21.59 -19.91
N ASP A 207 35.24 -20.28 -19.89
CA ASP A 207 36.16 -19.29 -19.35
C ASP A 207 35.71 -18.93 -17.93
N ALA A 208 36.37 -19.60 -16.98
CA ALA A 208 36.38 -19.22 -15.58
C ALA A 208 36.82 -17.75 -15.47
N MET A 209 35.88 -16.84 -15.21
CA MET A 209 36.22 -15.47 -14.89
C MET A 209 36.82 -15.42 -13.49
N ASP A 210 38.11 -15.10 -13.46
CA ASP A 210 38.85 -14.66 -12.29
C ASP A 210 38.03 -13.66 -11.46
N VAL A 211 37.79 -14.02 -10.19
CA VAL A 211 37.19 -13.13 -9.20
C VAL A 211 38.28 -12.16 -8.76
N ASP A 212 38.41 -11.06 -9.50
CA ASP A 212 39.17 -9.91 -9.04
C ASP A 212 38.53 -9.38 -7.74
N GLY A 213 39.26 -9.60 -6.65
CA GLY A 213 38.92 -9.20 -5.29
C GLY A 213 39.02 -7.69 -5.10
N ALA A 214 38.19 -6.93 -5.79
CA ALA A 214 37.83 -5.60 -5.31
C ALA A 214 36.88 -5.79 -4.12
N GLU A 215 37.28 -5.36 -2.92
CA GLU A 215 36.37 -5.19 -1.78
C GLU A 215 35.30 -4.15 -2.18
N ALA A 216 34.27 -4.59 -2.90
CA ALA A 216 33.13 -3.77 -3.25
C ALA A 216 32.45 -3.36 -1.94
N ALA A 217 32.29 -2.05 -1.76
CA ALA A 217 31.53 -1.51 -0.65
C ALA A 217 30.15 -2.20 -0.58
N PRO A 218 29.60 -2.42 0.63
CA PRO A 218 28.29 -3.04 0.77
C PRO A 218 27.26 -2.27 -0.06
N PRO A 219 26.32 -2.95 -0.74
CA PRO A 219 25.33 -2.28 -1.55
C PRO A 219 24.48 -1.35 -0.68
N ALA A 220 24.17 -0.16 -1.22
CA ALA A 220 23.32 0.81 -0.54
C ALA A 220 21.89 0.24 -0.37
N LEU A 221 21.30 0.51 0.79
CA LEU A 221 19.91 0.16 1.11
C LEU A 221 19.07 1.42 1.25
N CYS A 222 17.75 1.27 1.24
CA CYS A 222 16.84 2.37 1.50
C CYS A 222 16.57 2.48 3.01
N ASP A 223 17.09 3.53 3.66
CA ASP A 223 16.94 3.73 5.10
C ASP A 223 15.47 3.76 5.55
N TRP A 224 14.58 4.40 4.77
CA TRP A 224 13.14 4.41 5.05
C TRP A 224 12.49 3.02 5.00
N PHE A 225 12.93 2.17 4.07
CA PHE A 225 12.38 0.82 3.96
C PHE A 225 12.88 -0.06 5.11
N GLU A 226 14.18 0.00 5.42
CA GLU A 226 14.73 -0.72 6.57
C GLU A 226 14.17 -0.21 7.90
N GLY A 227 13.95 1.10 8.03
CA GLY A 227 13.29 1.71 9.20
C GLY A 227 11.87 1.15 9.38
N LEU A 228 11.07 1.14 8.32
CA LEU A 228 9.71 0.60 8.35
C LEU A 228 9.68 -0.90 8.72
N GLU A 229 10.57 -1.70 8.15
CA GLU A 229 10.66 -3.14 8.42
C GLU A 229 11.09 -3.43 9.86
N ASN A 230 11.90 -2.55 10.47
CA ASN A 230 12.37 -2.69 11.85
C ASN A 230 11.42 -2.06 12.88
N ALA A 231 10.51 -1.18 12.47
CA ALA A 231 9.59 -0.46 13.35
C ALA A 231 8.52 -1.37 13.99
N GLY A 232 8.20 -2.52 13.38
CA GLY A 232 7.21 -3.45 13.94
C GLY A 232 5.85 -2.78 14.22
N GLU A 233 5.35 -2.90 15.45
CA GLU A 233 4.05 -2.31 15.84
C GLU A 233 4.04 -0.77 15.91
N SER A 234 5.21 -0.10 15.97
CA SER A 234 5.24 1.38 15.98
C SER A 234 4.91 2.00 14.62
N ALA A 235 4.87 1.19 13.55
CA ALA A 235 4.45 1.62 12.21
C ALA A 235 2.95 1.40 11.94
N VAL A 236 2.12 1.23 12.97
CA VAL A 236 0.66 1.16 12.80
C VAL A 236 0.11 2.58 12.63
N LEU A 237 -0.61 2.80 11.52
CA LEU A 237 -1.28 4.07 11.23
C LEU A 237 -2.37 4.36 12.28
N PRO A 238 -2.36 5.55 12.91
CA PRO A 238 -3.47 6.01 13.75
C PRO A 238 -4.77 6.10 12.96
N MET A 239 -5.92 6.03 13.65
CA MET A 239 -7.23 6.22 13.00
C MET A 239 -7.30 7.61 12.37
N GLY A 240 -7.86 7.68 11.16
CA GLY A 240 -7.93 8.90 10.38
C GLY A 240 -8.12 8.64 8.90
N VAL A 241 -8.35 9.72 8.16
CA VAL A 241 -8.39 9.72 6.69
C VAL A 241 -7.10 10.35 6.19
N TYR A 242 -6.26 9.57 5.51
CA TYR A 242 -4.97 10.02 4.99
C TYR A 242 -5.03 10.22 3.48
N THR A 243 -4.81 11.46 3.06
CA THR A 243 -4.49 11.79 1.66
C THR A 243 -3.11 11.26 1.26
N LEU A 244 -2.78 11.30 -0.03
CA LEU A 244 -1.47 10.87 -0.52
C LEU A 244 -0.33 11.69 0.11
N ASP A 245 -0.52 13.00 0.26
CA ASP A 245 0.46 13.88 0.89
C ASP A 245 0.60 13.60 2.38
N GLU A 246 -0.51 13.47 3.11
CA GLU A 246 -0.48 13.17 4.56
C GLU A 246 0.15 11.80 4.84
N LEU A 247 -0.13 10.80 3.99
CA LEU A 247 0.50 9.48 4.12
C LEU A 247 2.00 9.56 3.85
N ARG A 248 2.42 10.36 2.87
CA ARG A 248 3.83 10.59 2.55
C ARG A 248 4.55 11.36 3.66
N GLU A 249 3.90 12.35 4.28
CA GLU A 249 4.44 13.07 5.43
C GLU A 249 4.59 12.15 6.63
N TRP A 250 3.57 11.34 6.92
CA TRP A 250 3.64 10.34 7.98
C TRP A 250 4.79 9.35 7.76
N GLY A 251 4.98 8.88 6.52
CA GLY A 251 6.09 7.98 6.16
C GLY A 251 7.49 8.59 6.33
N LYS A 252 7.64 9.90 6.54
CA LYS A 252 8.92 10.53 6.89
C LYS A 252 9.18 10.54 8.40
N THR A 253 8.18 10.25 9.21
CA THR A 253 8.25 10.28 10.69
C THR A 253 8.57 8.92 11.31
N ILE A 254 8.52 7.86 10.50
CA ILE A 254 8.89 6.47 10.84
C ILE A 254 10.38 6.30 10.59
#